data_AF-A0A9E4T761-F1
#
_entry.id   AF-A0A9E4T761-F1
#
_cell.length_a   1.000
_cell.length_b   1.000
_cell.length_c   1.000
_cell.angle_alpha   90.00
_cell.angle_beta   90.00
_cell.angle_gamma   90.00
#
_symmetry.space_group_name_H-M   'P 1'
#
loop_
_entity.id
_entity.type
_entity.pdbx_description
1 polymer ?
#
loop_
_entity_poly.entity_id
_entity_poly.type
_entity_poly.pdbx_seq_one_letter_code
_entity_poly.pdbx_strand_id
1 'polypeptide(L)'
;VTIKIEHLLQHAEHLPTLRDTGCLFVTSAIESIDEKVLARLDKGHTQADIIRVIHQFQEVGLTLNPTLVTFTPWTTLDGYRRLLAFLDEYELVENMGSIHLAIRLLIPAGSKLLDLPEVQSLVGPFDEQLLIYPWQNSDPSVDQLHQEVLALVEAGAARGEERREVFNQVAALVELPMRQANGRHPRAQVPHLTEPWYCCAEPTEEQLAPLYGERIKERSGQLVGTPVPEI
;
A
#
# COMPACT_ATOMS: atom_id res chain seq x y z
N VAL A 1 8.73 16.00 -0.76
CA VAL A 1 10.01 15.35 -0.34
C VAL A 1 9.70 14.02 0.32
N THR A 2 10.64 13.09 0.45
CA THR A 2 10.42 11.79 1.11
C THR A 2 11.28 11.70 2.37
N ILE A 3 10.66 11.44 3.52
CA ILE A 3 11.33 11.44 4.84
C ILE A 3 10.77 10.31 5.70
N LYS A 4 11.62 9.56 6.40
CA LYS A 4 11.19 8.51 7.33
C LYS A 4 10.48 9.10 8.57
N ILE A 5 9.56 8.33 9.15
CA ILE A 5 8.88 8.68 10.41
C ILE A 5 9.87 9.01 11.53
N GLU A 6 10.91 8.19 11.74
CA GLU A 6 11.93 8.42 12.76
C GLU A 6 12.64 9.78 12.59
N HIS A 7 12.95 10.16 11.36
CA HIS A 7 13.61 11.44 11.05
C HIS A 7 12.64 12.62 11.21
N LEU A 8 11.36 12.44 10.89
CA LEU A 8 10.34 13.47 11.12
C LEU A 8 10.18 13.78 12.60
N LEU A 9 10.24 12.76 13.45
CA LEU A 9 10.21 12.94 14.91
C LEU A 9 11.50 13.57 15.44
N GLN A 10 12.66 13.12 14.96
CA GLN A 10 13.95 13.64 15.40
C GLN A 10 14.17 15.11 15.02
N HIS A 11 13.57 15.56 13.92
CA HIS A 11 13.76 16.88 13.33
C HIS A 11 12.44 17.66 13.19
N ALA A 12 11.52 17.47 14.14
CA ALA A 12 10.19 18.08 14.09
C ALA A 12 10.24 19.62 14.04
N GLU A 13 11.30 20.25 14.57
CA GLU A 13 11.56 21.68 14.53
C GLU A 13 11.70 22.24 13.10
N HIS A 14 12.00 21.40 12.11
CA HIS A 14 12.16 21.80 10.72
C HIS A 14 10.88 21.69 9.88
N LEU A 15 9.79 21.14 10.42
CA LEU A 15 8.50 21.05 9.71
C LEU A 15 7.94 22.42 9.30
N PRO A 16 7.97 23.48 10.15
CA PRO A 16 7.55 24.82 9.73
C PRO A 16 8.40 25.35 8.58
N THR A 17 9.72 25.12 8.62
CA THR A 17 10.62 25.53 7.54
C THR A 17 10.26 24.84 6.23
N LEU A 18 10.00 23.53 6.24
CA LEU A 18 9.57 22.80 5.04
C LEU A 18 8.28 23.39 4.46
N ARG A 19 7.27 23.65 5.30
CA ARG A 19 6.04 24.33 4.87
C ARG A 19 6.34 25.68 4.23
N ASP A 20 7.15 26.51 4.88
CA ASP A 20 7.44 27.88 4.45
C ASP A 20 8.24 27.95 3.14
N THR A 21 8.95 26.87 2.76
CA THR A 21 9.56 26.75 1.43
C THR A 21 8.55 26.48 0.30
N GLY A 22 7.26 26.32 0.61
CA GLY A 22 6.24 25.93 -0.36
C GLY A 22 6.21 24.42 -0.63
N CYS A 23 6.71 23.60 0.30
CA CYS A 23 6.61 22.15 0.18
C CYS A 23 5.13 21.74 0.21
N LEU A 24 4.68 21.06 -0.85
CA LEU A 24 3.28 20.65 -0.98
C LEU A 24 2.92 19.52 0.00
N PHE A 25 3.82 18.55 0.16
CA PHE A 25 3.65 17.41 1.06
C PHE A 25 4.97 16.69 1.33
N VAL A 26 4.97 15.91 2.41
CA VAL A 26 6.04 14.96 2.72
C VAL A 26 5.50 13.55 2.56
N THR A 27 6.15 12.77 1.70
CA THR A 27 5.90 11.34 1.58
C THR A 27 6.64 10.59 2.68
N SER A 28 5.95 9.72 3.40
CA SER A 28 6.56 8.88 4.44
C SER A 28 6.04 7.46 4.37
N ALA A 29 6.97 6.51 4.47
CA ALA A 29 6.66 5.09 4.43
C ALA A 29 6.31 4.60 5.84
N ILE A 30 5.01 4.56 6.13
CA ILE A 30 4.45 3.99 7.35
C ILE A 30 4.37 2.47 7.26
N GLU A 31 4.20 1.91 6.06
CA GLU A 31 4.08 0.47 5.74
C GLU A 31 2.88 -0.25 6.37
N SER A 32 2.74 -0.18 7.69
CA SER A 32 1.75 -0.88 8.49
C SER A 32 1.45 -0.13 9.79
N ILE A 33 0.40 -0.54 10.48
CA ILE A 33 0.10 -0.13 11.87
C ILE A 33 0.25 -1.29 12.86
N ASP A 34 0.63 -2.47 12.38
CA ASP A 34 0.89 -3.63 13.21
C ASP A 34 2.36 -3.64 13.64
N GLU A 35 2.61 -3.47 14.95
CA GLU A 35 3.94 -3.46 15.55
C GLU A 35 4.79 -4.68 15.17
N LYS A 36 4.16 -5.86 15.03
CA LYS A 36 4.86 -7.08 14.65
C LYS A 36 5.29 -7.07 13.19
N VAL A 37 4.53 -6.42 12.32
CA VAL A 37 4.90 -6.23 10.90
C VAL A 37 5.98 -5.15 10.81
N LEU A 38 5.83 -4.03 11.52
CA LEU A 38 6.83 -2.95 11.56
C LEU A 38 8.19 -3.44 12.05
N ALA A 39 8.21 -4.32 13.06
CA ALA A 39 9.44 -4.94 13.55
C ALA A 39 10.12 -5.86 12.50
N ARG A 40 9.34 -6.59 11.70
CA ARG A 40 9.87 -7.44 10.62
C ARG A 40 10.44 -6.63 9.47
N LEU A 41 9.79 -5.51 9.16
CA LEU A 41 10.20 -4.57 8.12
C LEU A 41 11.33 -3.63 8.57
N ASP A 42 11.81 -3.75 9.81
CA ASP A 42 12.88 -2.93 10.42
C ASP A 42 12.68 -1.42 10.21
N LYS A 43 11.46 -0.94 10.49
CA LYS A 43 11.05 0.43 10.15
C LYS A 43 11.49 1.51 11.14
N GLY A 44 11.95 1.11 12.33
CA GLY A 44 12.42 2.03 13.37
C GLY A 44 11.34 2.94 13.98
N HIS A 45 10.06 2.66 13.76
CA HIS A 45 8.95 3.42 14.32
C HIS A 45 7.77 2.53 14.71
N THR A 46 6.95 3.01 15.63
CA THR A 46 5.74 2.37 16.16
C THR A 46 4.47 3.02 15.60
N GLN A 47 3.29 2.43 15.85
CA GLN A 47 2.00 3.08 15.59
C GLN A 47 1.88 4.40 16.37
N ALA A 48 2.37 4.44 17.61
CA ALA A 48 2.35 5.66 18.42
C ALA A 48 3.19 6.78 17.81
N ASP A 49 4.31 6.44 17.19
CA ASP A 49 5.17 7.38 16.47
C ASP A 49 4.48 7.93 15.21
N ILE A 50 3.79 7.07 14.45
CA ILE A 50 2.97 7.49 13.30
C ILE A 50 1.91 8.50 13.73
N ILE A 51 1.17 8.22 14.81
CA ILE A 51 0.14 9.10 15.35
C ILE A 51 0.74 10.47 15.75
N ARG A 52 1.89 10.47 16.42
CA ARG A 52 2.60 11.71 16.77
C ARG A 52 2.95 12.55 15.55
N VAL A 53 3.49 11.92 14.50
CA VAL A 53 3.81 12.62 13.24
C VAL A 53 2.55 13.18 12.59
N ILE A 54 1.45 12.42 12.55
CA ILE A 54 0.18 12.90 12.00
C ILE A 54 -0.25 14.19 12.71
N HIS A 55 -0.25 14.21 14.04
CA HIS A 55 -0.63 15.40 14.81
C HIS A 55 0.31 16.58 14.57
N GLN A 56 1.63 16.36 14.51
CA GLN A 56 2.59 17.42 14.20
C GLN A 56 2.34 18.05 12.82
N PHE A 57 2.02 17.23 11.81
CA PHE A 57 1.71 17.72 10.47
C PHE A 57 0.40 18.50 10.42
N GLN A 58 -0.63 18.04 11.15
CA GLN A 58 -1.90 18.76 11.32
C GLN A 58 -1.69 20.12 12.00
N GLU A 59 -0.86 20.18 13.04
CA GLU A 59 -0.55 21.42 13.76
C GLU A 59 0.24 22.42 12.89
N VAL A 60 1.20 21.94 12.12
CA VAL A 60 2.03 22.78 11.24
C VAL A 60 1.24 23.25 10.01
N GLY A 61 0.22 22.50 9.59
CA GLY A 61 -0.53 22.73 8.35
C GLY A 61 0.23 22.28 7.11
N LEU A 62 1.00 21.19 7.21
CA LEU A 62 1.70 20.54 6.10
C LEU A 62 1.05 19.17 5.83
N THR A 63 0.93 18.78 4.56
CA THR A 63 0.33 17.49 4.20
C THR A 63 1.33 16.35 4.37
N LEU A 64 0.94 15.33 5.15
CA LEU A 64 1.62 14.04 5.20
C LEU A 64 0.98 13.13 4.14
N ASN A 65 1.79 12.61 3.22
CA ASN A 65 1.40 11.62 2.21
C ASN A 65 1.94 10.25 2.65
N PRO A 66 1.15 9.42 3.34
CA PRO A 66 1.61 8.11 3.78
C PRO A 66 1.69 7.13 2.61
N THR A 67 2.65 6.21 2.67
CA THR A 67 2.72 5.03 1.81
C THR A 67 2.66 3.76 2.66
N LEU A 68 1.93 2.76 2.16
CA LEU A 68 1.60 1.51 2.85
C LEU A 68 2.05 0.30 2.03
N VAL A 69 2.27 -0.81 2.72
CA VAL A 69 2.33 -2.17 2.16
C VAL A 69 1.27 -2.99 2.90
N THR A 70 0.04 -2.91 2.38
CA THR A 70 -1.17 -3.30 3.10
C THR A 70 -1.33 -4.82 3.21
N PHE A 71 -0.99 -5.54 2.16
CA PHE A 71 -1.02 -7.00 2.13
C PHE A 71 0.39 -7.56 2.28
N THR A 72 0.61 -8.23 3.40
CA THR A 72 1.86 -8.92 3.76
C THR A 72 1.55 -10.38 4.06
N PRO A 73 2.58 -11.25 4.14
CA PRO A 73 2.42 -12.61 4.62
C PRO A 73 1.74 -12.74 5.99
N TRP A 74 1.77 -11.67 6.79
CA TRP A 74 1.28 -11.62 8.16
C TRP A 74 -0.03 -10.83 8.31
N THR A 75 -0.55 -10.26 7.23
CA THR A 75 -1.82 -9.54 7.25
C THR A 75 -2.95 -10.49 7.63
N THR A 76 -3.88 -10.01 8.46
CA THR A 76 -5.10 -10.72 8.84
C THR A 76 -6.31 -9.88 8.45
N LEU A 77 -7.49 -10.49 8.28
CA LEU A 77 -8.71 -9.75 7.97
C LEU A 77 -9.03 -8.69 9.04
N ASP A 78 -8.85 -9.03 10.31
CA ASP A 78 -9.04 -8.12 11.45
C ASP A 78 -7.97 -7.00 11.46
N GLY A 79 -6.72 -7.33 11.11
CA GLY A 79 -5.66 -6.34 10.90
C GLY A 79 -5.97 -5.35 9.78
N TYR A 80 -6.51 -5.83 8.66
CA TYR A 80 -6.93 -4.99 7.54
C TYR A 80 -8.09 -4.06 7.94
N ARG A 81 -9.10 -4.58 8.66
CA ARG A 81 -10.19 -3.76 9.21
C ARG A 81 -9.67 -2.66 10.14
N ARG A 82 -8.73 -2.99 11.03
CA ARG A 82 -8.08 -1.99 11.91
C ARG A 82 -7.33 -0.93 11.12
N LEU A 83 -6.63 -1.32 10.05
CA LEU A 83 -5.95 -0.36 9.17
C LEU A 83 -6.93 0.61 8.53
N LEU A 84 -8.04 0.12 7.96
CA LEU A 84 -9.06 0.99 7.38
C LEU A 84 -9.65 1.94 8.43
N ALA A 85 -10.00 1.44 9.61
CA ALA A 85 -10.50 2.27 10.70
C ALA A 85 -9.49 3.35 11.10
N PHE A 86 -8.20 3.02 11.17
CA PHE A 86 -7.12 3.98 11.45
C PHE A 86 -7.01 5.06 10.36
N LEU A 87 -7.03 4.67 9.08
CA LEU A 87 -6.93 5.63 7.97
C LEU A 87 -8.10 6.63 7.96
N ASP A 88 -9.32 6.16 8.28
CA ASP A 88 -10.49 7.02 8.43
C ASP A 88 -10.39 7.90 9.68
N GLU A 89 -9.94 7.31 10.81
CA GLU A 89 -9.84 8.02 12.08
C GLU A 89 -8.89 9.20 12.04
N TYR A 90 -7.74 9.04 11.37
CA TYR A 90 -6.70 10.04 11.25
C TYR A 90 -6.78 10.87 9.95
N GLU A 91 -7.90 10.80 9.24
CA GLU A 91 -8.18 11.59 8.02
C GLU A 91 -7.10 11.45 6.93
N LEU A 92 -6.54 10.23 6.78
CA LEU A 92 -5.44 9.96 5.84
C LEU A 92 -5.90 9.54 4.44
N VAL A 93 -7.17 9.17 4.28
CA VAL A 93 -7.73 8.63 3.02
C VAL A 93 -7.48 9.55 1.83
N GLU A 94 -7.69 10.86 1.99
CA GLU A 94 -7.51 11.83 0.91
C GLU A 94 -6.02 12.11 0.60
N ASN A 95 -5.13 11.77 1.53
CA ASN A 95 -3.71 12.11 1.45
C ASN A 95 -2.89 11.10 0.66
N MET A 96 -3.46 9.98 0.24
CA MET A 96 -2.75 8.90 -0.44
C MET A 96 -3.52 8.40 -1.66
N GLY A 97 -2.83 7.79 -2.63
CA GLY A 97 -3.52 7.13 -3.75
C GLY A 97 -4.26 5.88 -3.28
N SER A 98 -5.43 5.59 -3.87
CA SER A 98 -6.25 4.42 -3.51
C SER A 98 -5.50 3.09 -3.67
N ILE A 99 -4.47 3.04 -4.55
CA ILE A 99 -3.60 1.88 -4.72
C ILE A 99 -2.94 1.42 -3.41
N HIS A 100 -2.66 2.34 -2.47
CA HIS A 100 -2.10 1.97 -1.18
C HIS A 100 -3.02 1.05 -0.36
N LEU A 101 -4.32 0.98 -0.64
CA LEU A 101 -5.24 0.04 -0.02
C LEU A 101 -5.04 -1.41 -0.48
N ALA A 102 -4.35 -1.60 -1.62
CA ALA A 102 -4.18 -2.88 -2.30
C ALA A 102 -2.72 -3.33 -2.42
N ILE A 103 -1.73 -2.50 -2.07
CA ILE A 103 -0.32 -2.86 -2.24
C ILE A 103 0.01 -4.17 -1.51
N ARG A 104 0.58 -5.10 -2.26
CA ARG A 104 1.09 -6.39 -1.80
C ARG A 104 2.61 -6.36 -1.70
N LEU A 105 3.14 -6.93 -0.62
CA LEU A 105 4.57 -6.97 -0.35
C LEU A 105 5.30 -7.80 -1.42
N LEU A 106 6.18 -7.16 -2.18
CA LEU A 106 7.10 -7.85 -3.07
C LEU A 106 8.39 -8.23 -2.34
N ILE A 107 8.85 -9.48 -2.53
CA ILE A 107 10.09 -9.98 -1.95
C ILE A 107 11.08 -10.26 -3.09
N PRO A 108 11.85 -9.27 -3.55
CA PRO A 108 12.81 -9.47 -4.64
C PRO A 108 14.05 -10.24 -4.17
N ALA A 109 14.84 -10.69 -5.14
CA ALA A 109 16.18 -11.22 -4.88
C ALA A 109 17.04 -10.19 -4.10
N GLY A 110 17.72 -10.67 -3.06
CA GLY A 110 18.53 -9.83 -2.18
C GLY A 110 17.74 -9.02 -1.14
N SER A 111 16.42 -9.20 -1.04
CA SER A 111 15.62 -8.59 0.03
C SER A 111 16.14 -9.02 1.41
N LYS A 112 16.26 -8.05 2.32
CA LYS A 112 16.63 -8.32 3.72
C LYS A 112 15.62 -9.18 4.47
N LEU A 113 14.38 -9.26 3.99
CA LEU A 113 13.39 -10.17 4.54
C LEU A 113 13.79 -11.64 4.37
N LEU A 114 14.58 -11.98 3.36
CA LEU A 114 15.07 -13.33 3.15
C LEU A 114 16.09 -13.77 4.22
N ASP A 115 16.62 -12.84 5.03
CA ASP A 115 17.48 -13.17 6.18
C ASP A 115 16.64 -13.73 7.37
N LEU A 116 15.30 -13.55 7.34
CA LEU A 116 14.39 -14.03 8.38
C LEU A 116 14.00 -15.50 8.14
N PRO A 117 14.25 -16.43 9.10
CA PRO A 117 13.90 -17.84 8.92
C PRO A 117 12.42 -18.09 8.62
N GLU A 118 11.52 -17.30 9.22
CA GLU A 118 10.09 -17.40 8.95
C GLU A 118 9.73 -17.05 7.50
N VAL A 119 10.41 -16.09 6.88
CA VAL A 119 10.17 -15.70 5.48
C VAL A 119 10.68 -16.79 4.55
N GLN A 120 11.87 -17.35 4.83
CA GLN A 120 12.41 -18.48 4.06
C GLN A 120 11.46 -19.69 4.06
N SER A 121 10.72 -19.91 5.15
CA SER A 121 9.73 -20.99 5.24
C SER A 121 8.41 -20.70 4.52
N LEU A 122 8.15 -19.43 4.21
CA LEU A 122 6.88 -18.95 3.69
C LEU A 122 6.89 -18.72 2.18
N VAL A 123 8.05 -18.35 1.63
CA VAL A 123 8.17 -18.07 0.20
C VAL A 123 8.34 -19.32 -0.65
N GLY A 124 7.81 -19.28 -1.87
CA GLY A 124 8.05 -20.28 -2.91
C GLY A 124 9.41 -20.10 -3.61
N PRO A 125 9.70 -20.92 -4.64
CA PRO A 125 10.89 -20.74 -5.47
C PRO A 125 10.88 -19.36 -6.16
N PHE A 126 12.06 -18.80 -6.41
CA PHE A 126 12.18 -17.51 -7.12
C PHE A 126 11.52 -17.58 -8.49
N ASP A 127 10.64 -16.61 -8.76
CA ASP A 127 10.00 -16.41 -10.04
C ASP A 127 10.83 -15.41 -10.85
N GLU A 128 11.56 -15.90 -11.85
CA GLU A 128 12.45 -15.08 -12.71
C GLU A 128 11.66 -14.08 -13.58
N GLN A 129 10.38 -14.35 -13.85
CA GLN A 129 9.52 -13.52 -14.67
C GLN A 129 9.00 -12.32 -13.90
N LEU A 130 8.57 -12.55 -12.66
CA LEU A 130 8.08 -11.51 -11.76
C LEU A 130 9.21 -10.88 -10.93
N LEU A 131 10.43 -11.45 -10.98
CA LEU A 131 11.61 -11.05 -10.21
C LEU A 131 11.39 -11.04 -8.70
N ILE A 132 10.55 -11.96 -8.21
CA ILE A 132 10.15 -12.05 -6.80
C ILE A 132 10.16 -13.49 -6.31
N TYR A 133 10.22 -13.63 -4.98
CA TYR A 133 9.84 -14.84 -4.27
C TYR A 133 8.34 -14.76 -3.97
N PRO A 134 7.49 -15.55 -4.65
CA PRO A 134 6.05 -15.52 -4.44
C PRO A 134 5.71 -16.06 -3.04
N TRP A 135 4.61 -15.57 -2.48
CA TRP A 135 4.09 -16.04 -1.21
C TRP A 135 2.57 -16.02 -1.19
N GLN A 136 2.00 -16.86 -0.31
CA GLN A 136 0.57 -16.93 -0.03
C GLN A 136 0.35 -16.65 1.45
N ASN A 137 -0.78 -16.02 1.77
CA ASN A 137 -1.17 -15.85 3.15
C ASN A 137 -1.58 -17.21 3.74
N SER A 138 -1.29 -17.44 5.02
CA SER A 138 -1.74 -18.67 5.70
C SER A 138 -3.26 -18.79 5.77
N ASP A 139 -3.97 -17.66 5.70
CA ASP A 139 -5.43 -17.59 5.56
C ASP A 139 -5.79 -17.21 4.10
N PRO A 140 -6.29 -18.15 3.28
CA PRO A 140 -6.64 -17.90 1.89
C PRO A 140 -7.69 -16.79 1.70
N SER A 141 -8.51 -16.50 2.71
CA SER A 141 -9.49 -15.41 2.63
C SER A 141 -8.83 -14.03 2.57
N VAL A 142 -7.61 -13.88 3.08
CA VAL A 142 -6.83 -12.64 2.97
C VAL A 142 -6.33 -12.43 1.54
N ASP A 143 -5.90 -13.48 0.86
CA ASP A 143 -5.50 -13.41 -0.55
C ASP A 143 -6.70 -13.16 -1.47
N GLN A 144 -7.86 -13.74 -1.16
CA GLN A 144 -9.12 -13.40 -1.85
C GLN A 144 -9.49 -11.93 -1.65
N LEU A 145 -9.43 -11.42 -0.41
CA LEU A 145 -9.69 -10.02 -0.12
C LEU A 145 -8.75 -9.09 -0.89
N HIS A 146 -7.45 -9.42 -0.97
CA HIS A 146 -6.50 -8.65 -1.79
C HIS A 146 -6.95 -8.53 -3.24
N GLN A 147 -7.36 -9.64 -3.87
CA GLN A 147 -7.83 -9.63 -5.26
C GLN A 147 -9.08 -8.75 -5.45
N GLU A 148 -10.04 -8.85 -4.53
CA GLU A 148 -11.27 -8.04 -4.56
C GLU A 148 -10.96 -6.54 -4.40
N VAL A 149 -10.08 -6.19 -3.46
CA VAL A 149 -9.66 -4.81 -3.20
C VAL A 149 -8.88 -4.24 -4.38
N LEU A 150 -7.93 -5.00 -4.95
CA LEU A 150 -7.14 -4.56 -6.10
C LEU A 150 -8.04 -4.27 -7.30
N ALA A 151 -8.93 -5.20 -7.65
CA ALA A 151 -9.86 -5.03 -8.76
C ALA A 151 -10.77 -3.80 -8.56
N LEU A 152 -11.23 -3.56 -7.34
CA LEU A 152 -12.06 -2.41 -6.99
C LEU A 152 -11.29 -1.10 -7.15
N VAL A 153 -10.05 -1.04 -6.65
CA VAL A 153 -9.18 0.13 -6.75
C VAL A 153 -8.82 0.44 -8.21
N GLU A 154 -8.47 -0.56 -9.02
CA GLU A 154 -8.20 -0.40 -10.45
C GLU A 154 -9.43 0.13 -11.19
N ALA A 155 -10.59 -0.47 -10.93
CA ALA A 155 -11.83 -0.06 -11.57
C ALA A 155 -12.26 1.36 -11.17
N GLY A 156 -12.08 1.74 -9.90
CA GLY A 156 -12.32 3.10 -9.41
C GLY A 156 -11.38 4.12 -10.06
N ALA A 157 -10.08 3.78 -10.19
CA ALA A 157 -9.11 4.62 -10.88
C ALA A 157 -9.47 4.82 -12.36
N ALA A 158 -9.86 3.75 -13.07
CA ALA A 158 -10.29 3.82 -14.47
C ALA A 158 -11.56 4.68 -14.67
N ARG A 159 -12.44 4.74 -13.67
CA ARG A 159 -13.65 5.58 -13.68
C ARG A 159 -13.40 7.02 -13.21
N GLY A 160 -12.21 7.33 -12.69
CA GLY A 160 -11.91 8.63 -12.09
C GLY A 160 -12.71 8.88 -10.80
N GLU A 161 -13.02 7.83 -10.05
CA GLU A 161 -13.72 7.94 -8.76
C GLU A 161 -12.86 8.67 -7.72
N GLU A 162 -13.54 9.40 -6.83
CA GLU A 162 -12.87 10.06 -5.73
C GLU A 162 -12.31 9.03 -4.73
N ARG A 163 -11.17 9.38 -4.11
CA ARG A 163 -10.48 8.48 -3.14
C ARG A 163 -11.41 8.00 -2.03
N ARG A 164 -12.23 8.91 -1.50
CA ARG A 164 -13.24 8.59 -0.49
C ARG A 164 -14.25 7.55 -0.94
N GLU A 165 -14.68 7.63 -2.20
CA GLU A 165 -15.68 6.73 -2.76
C GLU A 165 -15.10 5.32 -2.89
N VAL A 166 -13.89 5.20 -3.44
CA VAL A 166 -13.15 3.93 -3.52
C VAL A 166 -12.91 3.35 -2.12
N PHE A 167 -12.47 4.17 -1.17
CA PHE A 167 -12.24 3.75 0.21
C PHE A 167 -13.51 3.22 0.88
N ASN A 168 -14.66 3.88 0.70
CA ASN A 168 -15.93 3.43 1.26
C ASN A 168 -16.38 2.08 0.66
N GLN A 169 -16.18 1.88 -0.64
CA GLN A 169 -16.46 0.60 -1.29
C GLN A 169 -15.55 -0.52 -0.76
N VAL A 170 -14.26 -0.23 -0.55
CA VAL A 170 -13.31 -1.17 0.08
C VAL A 170 -13.70 -1.51 1.52
N ALA A 171 -14.10 -0.50 2.31
CA ALA A 171 -14.55 -0.73 3.68
C ALA A 171 -15.82 -1.60 3.74
N ALA A 172 -16.70 -1.51 2.74
CA ALA A 172 -17.88 -2.34 2.63
C ALA A 172 -17.55 -3.82 2.40
N LEU A 173 -16.46 -4.15 1.69
CA LEU A 173 -16.01 -5.56 1.51
C LEU A 173 -15.72 -6.26 2.83
N VAL A 174 -15.34 -5.50 3.86
CA VAL A 174 -15.02 -6.03 5.18
C VAL A 174 -16.06 -5.66 6.24
N GLU A 175 -17.25 -5.20 5.82
CA GLU A 175 -18.39 -4.84 6.68
C GLU A 175 -18.04 -3.79 7.74
N LEU A 176 -17.10 -2.88 7.44
CA LEU A 176 -16.64 -1.87 8.38
C LEU A 176 -17.46 -0.57 8.22
N PRO A 177 -18.21 -0.13 9.25
CA PRO A 177 -18.99 1.09 9.15
C PRO A 177 -18.07 2.33 9.14
N MET A 178 -18.06 3.06 8.04
CA MET A 178 -17.26 4.27 7.88
C MET A 178 -17.99 5.51 8.39
N ARG A 179 -17.20 6.46 8.91
CA ARG A 179 -17.75 7.76 9.30
C ARG A 179 -18.31 8.44 8.06
N GLN A 180 -19.50 9.03 8.19
CA GLN A 180 -19.99 9.96 7.18
C GLN A 180 -18.97 11.10 7.11
N ALA A 181 -18.57 11.48 5.90
CA ALA A 181 -17.70 12.63 5.72
C ALA A 181 -18.38 13.82 6.39
N ASN A 182 -17.81 14.29 7.50
CA ASN A 182 -18.21 15.57 8.08
C ASN A 182 -17.96 16.56 6.95
N GLY A 183 -18.99 17.22 6.39
CA GLY A 183 -18.94 18.02 5.15
C GLY A 183 -17.91 19.17 5.07
N ARG A 184 -16.87 19.17 5.91
CA ARG A 184 -15.53 19.64 5.61
C ARG A 184 -14.99 18.94 4.37
N HIS A 185 -15.43 19.43 3.21
CA HIS A 185 -14.62 19.33 2.02
C HIS A 185 -13.20 19.84 2.35
N PRO A 186 -12.13 19.17 1.87
CA PRO A 186 -10.80 19.75 1.91
C PRO A 186 -10.88 21.18 1.41
N ARG A 187 -10.48 22.17 2.23
CA ARG A 187 -10.57 23.59 1.87
C ARG A 187 -9.76 23.94 0.61
N ALA A 188 -8.88 23.03 0.19
CA ALA A 188 -8.11 23.05 -1.04
C ALA A 188 -7.91 21.59 -1.51
N GLN A 189 -7.70 21.40 -2.81
CA GLN A 189 -7.37 20.10 -3.40
C GLN A 189 -6.10 19.54 -2.74
N VAL A 190 -6.16 18.33 -2.20
CA VAL A 190 -5.00 17.69 -1.55
C VAL A 190 -3.94 17.40 -2.65
N PRO A 191 -2.71 17.93 -2.51
CA PRO A 191 -1.66 17.65 -3.47
C PRO A 191 -1.35 16.15 -3.50
N HIS A 192 -1.14 15.60 -4.70
CA HIS A 192 -0.91 14.17 -4.89
C HIS A 192 0.06 13.90 -6.02
N LEU A 193 0.59 12.67 -6.02
CA LEU A 193 1.37 12.13 -7.14
C LEU A 193 0.42 11.61 -8.22
N THR A 194 0.83 11.77 -9.48
CA THR A 194 0.12 11.19 -10.64
C THR A 194 0.35 9.68 -10.75
N GLU A 195 1.46 9.18 -10.19
CA GLU A 195 1.87 7.77 -10.22
C GLU A 195 2.12 7.25 -8.79
N PRO A 196 1.11 7.21 -7.91
CA PRO A 196 1.27 6.77 -6.51
C PRO A 196 1.67 5.29 -6.37
N TRP A 197 1.60 4.51 -7.44
CA TRP A 197 1.95 3.08 -7.49
C TRP A 197 3.42 2.81 -7.79
N TYR A 198 4.13 3.74 -8.44
CA TYR A 198 5.41 3.46 -9.13
C TYR A 198 6.50 2.88 -8.22
N CYS A 199 6.47 3.19 -6.93
CA CYS A 199 7.49 2.74 -5.99
C CYS A 199 7.26 1.33 -5.41
N CYS A 200 6.01 0.82 -5.41
CA CYS A 200 5.64 -0.28 -4.51
C CYS A 200 4.60 -1.26 -5.04
N ALA A 201 3.88 -0.97 -6.12
CA ALA A 201 2.81 -1.85 -6.60
C ALA A 201 3.34 -2.97 -7.50
N GLU A 202 2.69 -4.13 -7.45
CA GLU A 202 2.92 -5.19 -8.42
C GLU A 202 2.51 -4.72 -9.83
N PRO A 203 3.20 -5.16 -10.89
CA PRO A 203 2.76 -4.89 -12.25
C PRO A 203 1.36 -5.47 -12.49
N THR A 204 0.47 -4.71 -13.13
CA THR A 204 -0.87 -5.19 -13.51
C THR A 204 -0.77 -6.27 -14.60
N GLU A 205 -1.83 -7.06 -14.78
CA GLU A 205 -1.88 -8.03 -15.88
C GLU A 205 -1.68 -7.35 -17.25
N GLU A 206 -2.20 -6.12 -17.42
CA GLU A 206 -2.05 -5.33 -18.64
C GLU A 206 -0.59 -4.87 -18.85
N GLN A 207 0.14 -4.56 -17.79
CA GLN A 207 1.56 -4.22 -17.85
C GLN A 207 2.44 -5.44 -18.15
N LEU A 208 1.99 -6.64 -17.75
CA LEU A 208 2.65 -7.91 -18.05
C LEU A 208 2.24 -8.48 -19.43
N ALA A 209 1.07 -8.14 -19.96
CA ALA A 209 0.56 -8.70 -21.22
C ALA A 209 1.51 -8.55 -22.44
N PRO A 210 2.22 -7.41 -22.63
CA PRO A 210 3.21 -7.27 -23.70
C PRO A 210 4.40 -8.23 -23.57
N LEU A 211 4.70 -8.70 -22.36
CA LEU A 211 5.80 -9.64 -22.10
C LEU A 211 5.41 -11.10 -22.36
N TYR A 212 4.11 -11.44 -22.34
CA TYR A 212 3.66 -12.84 -22.31
C TYR A 212 2.68 -13.27 -23.42
N GLY A 213 2.18 -12.35 -24.25
CA GLY A 213 1.17 -12.68 -25.26
C GLY A 213 -0.18 -13.12 -24.66
N GLU A 214 -1.25 -13.14 -25.46
CA GLU A 214 -2.60 -13.53 -24.99
C GLU A 214 -2.59 -14.98 -24.47
N ARG A 215 -2.69 -15.16 -23.15
CA ARG A 215 -2.83 -16.49 -22.52
C ARG A 215 -4.24 -17.05 -22.79
N ILE A 216 -4.35 -17.99 -23.74
CA ILE A 216 -5.56 -18.80 -23.93
C ILE A 216 -5.70 -19.74 -22.72
N LYS A 217 -6.73 -19.52 -21.89
CA LYS A 217 -7.14 -20.46 -20.83
C LYS A 217 -7.63 -21.77 -21.47
N GLU A 218 -6.85 -22.85 -21.42
CA GLU A 218 -7.40 -24.20 -21.61
C GLU A 218 -7.73 -24.88 -20.28
N ARG A 219 -8.94 -25.46 -20.23
CA ARG A 219 -9.51 -26.20 -19.11
C ARG A 219 -8.77 -27.51 -18.86
N SER A 220 -7.60 -27.49 -18.22
CA SER A 220 -7.02 -28.70 -17.59
C SER A 220 -5.78 -28.41 -16.74
N GLY A 221 -5.81 -27.45 -15.81
CA GLY A 221 -4.96 -27.46 -14.60
C GLY A 221 -3.43 -27.57 -14.75
N GLN A 222 -2.86 -27.44 -15.96
CA GLN A 222 -1.42 -27.51 -16.21
C GLN A 222 -1.04 -26.35 -17.13
N LEU A 223 -0.24 -25.43 -16.59
CA LEU A 223 0.31 -24.30 -17.33
C LEU A 223 1.57 -24.77 -18.05
N VAL A 224 1.51 -24.84 -19.39
CA VAL A 224 2.69 -25.00 -20.24
C VAL A 224 2.69 -23.85 -21.24
N GLY A 225 3.55 -22.86 -21.02
CA GLY A 225 3.75 -21.75 -21.96
C GLY A 225 4.77 -22.13 -23.03
N THR A 226 4.50 -21.80 -24.29
CA THR A 226 5.51 -21.82 -25.35
C THR A 226 6.20 -20.47 -25.43
N PRO A 227 7.55 -20.40 -25.39
CA PRO A 227 8.27 -19.15 -25.54
C PRO A 227 8.08 -18.56 -26.95
N VAL A 228 7.94 -17.23 -27.00
CA VAL A 228 7.93 -16.45 -28.24
C VAL A 228 9.35 -16.43 -28.82
N PRO A 229 9.56 -16.69 -30.13
CA PRO A 229 10.90 -16.63 -30.71
C PRO A 229 11.42 -15.19 -30.73
N GLU A 230 12.63 -14.99 -30.24
CA GLU A 230 13.39 -13.74 -30.35
C GLU A 230 13.61 -13.37 -31.83
N ILE A 231 13.50 -12.07 -32.14
CA ILE A 231 13.84 -11.47 -33.44
C ILE A 231 15.30 -11.05 -33.43
#